data_AF-A0A1E3I3V9-F1
#
_entry.id   AF-A0A1E3I3V9-F1
#
_cell.length_a   1.000
_cell.length_b   1.000
_cell.length_c   1.000
_cell.angle_alpha   90.00
_cell.angle_beta   90.00
_cell.angle_gamma   90.00
#
_symmetry.space_group_name_H-M   'P 1'
#
loop_
_entity.id
_entity.type
_entity.pdbx_description
1 polymer ?
#
loop_
_entity_poly.entity_id
_entity_poly.type
_entity_poly.pdbx_seq_one_letter_code
_entity_poly.pdbx_strand_id
1 'polypeptide(L)'
;MLRSLLATSRLATRSTLSLPRFAPALVSPRNISAARVQGIRRYTAPTESGEQVIYDKLKAQFPGSRLEVQDVSGGCGSFYAILISSPAFKGLSTVKQHKLVNECLKEDIKGIHGLQLKTIPE
;
A
#
# COMPACT_ATOMS: atom_id res chain seq x y z
N MET A 1 -11.92 45.51 55.26
CA MET A 1 -11.58 45.19 53.85
C MET A 1 -12.76 44.42 53.27
N LEU A 2 -13.71 45.10 52.62
CA LEU A 2 -13.83 45.19 51.14
C LEU A 2 -13.88 43.78 50.52
N ARG A 3 -15.02 43.28 50.02
CA ARG A 3 -15.59 43.58 48.70
C ARG A 3 -16.97 42.89 48.60
N SER A 4 -18.09 43.60 48.47
CA SER A 4 -18.78 43.91 47.21
C SER A 4 -18.63 42.88 46.10
N LEU A 5 -19.73 42.18 45.77
CA LEU A 5 -19.95 41.53 44.48
C LEU A 5 -21.42 41.74 44.07
N LEU A 6 -21.58 42.76 43.23
CA LEU A 6 -22.73 42.96 42.37
C LEU A 6 -22.82 41.81 41.36
N ALA A 7 -24.02 41.45 40.93
CA ALA A 7 -24.50 41.78 39.58
C ALA A 7 -25.52 40.76 39.02
N THR A 8 -26.71 41.31 38.79
CA THR A 8 -27.51 41.21 37.54
C THR A 8 -27.98 39.84 37.05
N SER A 9 -29.26 39.58 37.36
CA SER A 9 -30.18 38.76 36.56
C SER A 9 -30.21 39.22 35.09
N ARG A 10 -30.06 38.29 34.14
CA ARG A 10 -30.28 38.52 32.70
C ARG A 10 -31.55 37.79 32.27
N LEU A 11 -32.50 38.55 31.75
CA LEU A 11 -33.76 38.11 31.16
C LEU A 11 -33.48 37.53 29.75
N ALA A 12 -33.87 36.28 29.49
CA ALA A 12 -33.71 35.63 28.19
C ALA A 12 -34.98 35.79 27.35
N THR A 13 -34.92 36.65 26.34
CA THR A 13 -35.97 36.87 25.34
C THR A 13 -35.96 35.72 24.32
N ARG A 14 -37.10 35.01 24.18
CA ARG A 14 -37.26 33.89 23.25
C ARG A 14 -37.33 34.42 21.81
N SER A 15 -36.37 34.02 20.99
CA SER A 15 -36.29 34.37 19.56
C SER A 15 -37.13 33.39 18.74
N THR A 16 -38.17 33.86 18.07
CA THR A 16 -38.94 33.08 17.08
C THR A 16 -38.32 33.26 15.70
N LEU A 17 -37.42 32.35 15.31
CA LEU A 17 -36.85 32.31 13.97
C LEU A 17 -37.86 31.70 12.99
N SER A 18 -38.32 32.50 12.04
CA SER A 18 -39.09 32.07 10.87
C SER A 18 -38.21 31.23 9.93
N LEU A 19 -38.68 30.04 9.55
CA LEU A 19 -38.01 29.15 8.61
C LEU A 19 -38.03 29.73 7.19
N PRO A 20 -36.91 29.72 6.43
CA PRO A 20 -36.93 30.04 5.01
C PRO A 20 -37.55 28.90 4.20
N ARG A 21 -38.38 29.28 3.23
CA ARG A 21 -39.10 28.42 2.30
C ARG A 21 -38.11 27.79 1.30
N PHE A 22 -37.86 26.49 1.40
CA PHE A 22 -37.02 25.75 0.44
C PHE A 22 -37.72 25.69 -0.93
N ALA A 23 -37.12 26.30 -1.95
CA ALA A 23 -37.46 26.07 -3.36
C ALA A 23 -36.53 25.00 -3.92
N PRO A 24 -37.02 23.93 -4.59
CA PRO A 24 -36.15 22.95 -5.22
C PRO A 24 -35.59 23.53 -6.52
N ALA A 25 -34.27 23.74 -6.56
CA ALA A 25 -33.57 24.02 -7.81
C ALA A 25 -33.57 22.76 -8.67
N LEU A 26 -34.10 22.86 -9.88
CA LEU A 26 -34.01 21.83 -10.92
C LEU A 26 -32.53 21.61 -11.27
N VAL A 27 -31.93 20.52 -10.79
CA VAL A 27 -30.60 20.09 -11.19
C VAL A 27 -30.68 19.55 -12.61
N SER A 28 -30.13 20.31 -13.56
CA SER A 28 -29.92 19.84 -14.93
C SER A 28 -28.85 18.76 -14.93
N PRO A 29 -29.09 17.55 -15.49
CA PRO A 29 -28.07 16.53 -15.57
C PRO A 29 -27.01 16.97 -16.60
N ARG A 30 -25.80 17.29 -16.13
CA ARG A 30 -24.64 17.35 -17.03
C ARG A 30 -24.43 15.96 -17.62
N ASN A 31 -24.52 15.85 -18.95
CA ASN A 31 -24.06 14.70 -19.70
C ASN A 31 -22.56 14.50 -19.46
N ILE A 32 -22.22 13.70 -18.44
CA ILE A 32 -20.89 13.12 -18.30
C ILE A 32 -20.74 12.10 -19.41
N SER A 33 -20.16 12.54 -20.52
CA SER A 33 -19.60 11.62 -21.50
C SER A 33 -18.64 10.71 -20.75
N ALA A 34 -19.02 9.45 -20.60
CA ALA A 34 -18.15 8.40 -20.08
C ALA A 34 -17.05 8.18 -21.13
N ALA A 35 -16.07 9.09 -21.15
CA ALA A 35 -14.78 8.83 -21.73
C ALA A 35 -14.25 7.64 -20.94
N ARG A 36 -14.42 6.46 -21.52
CA ARG A 36 -13.79 5.22 -21.10
C ARG A 36 -12.31 5.50 -21.22
N VAL A 37 -11.71 6.05 -20.16
CA VAL A 37 -10.27 6.03 -19.96
C VAL A 37 -9.98 4.56 -19.73
N GLN A 38 -9.83 3.85 -20.84
CA GLN A 38 -9.18 2.56 -20.90
C GLN A 38 -7.88 2.79 -20.17
N GLY A 39 -7.80 2.25 -18.94
CA GLY A 39 -6.57 2.28 -18.16
C GLY A 39 -5.51 1.67 -19.06
N ILE A 40 -4.67 2.51 -19.63
CA ILE A 40 -3.43 2.10 -20.26
C ILE A 40 -2.67 1.51 -19.09
N ARG A 41 -2.81 0.19 -18.89
CA ARG A 41 -1.78 -0.61 -18.25
C ARG A 41 -0.55 -0.35 -19.12
N ARG A 42 0.22 0.66 -18.74
CA ARG A 42 1.58 0.82 -19.22
C ARG A 42 2.26 -0.46 -18.79
N TYR A 43 2.39 -1.40 -19.71
CA TYR A 43 3.42 -2.41 -19.64
C TYR A 43 4.72 -1.64 -19.81
N THR A 44 5.19 -1.02 -18.72
CA THR A 44 6.59 -0.65 -18.61
C THR A 44 7.35 -1.95 -18.82
N ALA A 45 8.16 -1.99 -19.88
CA ALA A 45 9.05 -3.11 -20.14
C ALA A 45 9.80 -3.44 -18.83
N PRO A 46 9.91 -4.71 -18.45
CA PRO A 46 10.63 -5.08 -17.25
C PRO A 46 12.05 -4.51 -17.37
N THR A 47 12.47 -3.75 -16.39
CA THR A 47 13.89 -3.47 -16.20
C THR A 47 14.52 -4.76 -15.71
N GLU A 48 14.81 -5.67 -16.64
CA GLU A 48 15.15 -7.08 -16.39
C GLU A 48 16.40 -7.22 -15.50
N SER A 49 17.31 -6.23 -15.51
CA SER A 49 18.61 -6.34 -14.86
C SER A 49 18.57 -6.60 -13.34
N GLY A 50 17.60 -6.05 -12.60
CA GLY A 50 17.52 -6.24 -11.15
C GLY A 50 16.83 -7.54 -10.75
N GLU A 51 15.72 -7.84 -11.43
CA GLU A 51 14.94 -9.07 -11.23
C GLU A 51 15.77 -10.31 -11.55
N GLN A 52 16.54 -10.29 -12.64
CA GLN A 52 17.38 -11.41 -13.06
C GLN A 52 18.44 -11.74 -11.99
N VAL A 53 19.10 -10.73 -11.43
CA VAL A 53 20.16 -10.92 -10.42
C VAL A 53 19.61 -11.58 -9.17
N ILE A 54 18.45 -11.11 -8.68
CA ILE A 54 17.76 -11.70 -7.53
C ILE A 54 17.32 -13.13 -7.86
N TYR A 55 16.76 -13.34 -9.05
CA TYR A 55 16.29 -14.64 -9.51
C TYR A 55 17.43 -15.66 -9.54
N ASP A 56 18.55 -15.33 -10.17
CA ASP A 56 19.69 -16.24 -10.34
C ASP A 56 20.31 -16.63 -8.99
N LYS A 57 20.42 -15.67 -8.06
CA LYS A 57 20.93 -15.95 -6.71
C LYS A 57 20.02 -16.89 -5.92
N LEU A 58 18.72 -16.64 -5.92
CA LEU A 58 17.76 -17.50 -5.22
C LEU A 58 17.68 -18.88 -5.88
N LYS A 59 17.77 -18.96 -7.20
CA LYS A 59 17.80 -20.23 -7.93
C LYS A 59 19.06 -21.05 -7.63
N ALA A 60 20.20 -20.40 -7.46
CA ALA A 60 21.43 -21.05 -7.03
C ALA A 60 21.32 -21.64 -5.61
N GLN A 61 20.68 -20.92 -4.67
CA GLN A 61 20.53 -21.38 -3.30
C GLN A 61 19.42 -22.41 -3.07
N PHE A 62 18.35 -22.33 -3.85
CA PHE A 62 17.21 -23.25 -3.76
C PHE A 62 17.01 -23.99 -5.08
N PRO A 63 17.89 -24.95 -5.42
CA PRO A 63 17.75 -25.72 -6.64
C PRO A 63 16.45 -26.53 -6.63
N GLY A 64 15.72 -26.50 -7.75
CA GLY A 64 14.43 -27.19 -7.88
C GLY A 64 13.24 -26.51 -7.19
N SER A 65 13.43 -25.29 -6.68
CA SER A 65 12.32 -24.48 -6.15
C SER A 65 11.53 -23.79 -7.27
N ARG A 66 10.24 -23.57 -7.04
CA ARG A 66 9.44 -22.66 -7.86
C ARG A 66 9.68 -21.25 -7.39
N LEU A 67 10.33 -20.45 -8.24
CA LEU A 67 10.73 -19.08 -7.93
C LEU A 67 10.07 -18.09 -8.90
N GLU A 68 9.50 -17.03 -8.34
CA GLU A 68 8.94 -15.91 -9.09
C GLU A 68 9.40 -14.61 -8.43
N VAL A 69 9.95 -13.70 -9.24
CA VAL A 69 10.46 -12.39 -8.80
C VAL A 69 9.83 -11.35 -9.71
N GLN A 70 9.26 -10.30 -9.13
CA GLN A 70 8.61 -9.22 -9.86
C GLN A 70 8.92 -7.87 -9.20
N ASP A 71 9.31 -6.88 -10.00
CA ASP A 71 9.39 -5.48 -9.58
C ASP A 71 7.98 -4.89 -9.46
N VAL A 72 7.65 -4.43 -8.25
CA VAL A 72 6.38 -3.77 -7.95
C VAL A 72 6.56 -2.27 -7.71
N SER A 73 7.78 -1.74 -7.88
CA SER A 73 8.10 -0.31 -7.78
C SER A 73 7.76 0.48 -9.05
N GLY A 74 7.30 -0.17 -10.11
CA GLY A 74 6.97 0.47 -11.39
C GLY A 74 8.20 0.81 -12.24
N GLY A 75 9.28 0.03 -12.14
CA GLY A 75 10.50 0.19 -12.94
C GLY A 75 11.59 1.03 -12.28
N CYS A 76 11.44 1.38 -11.00
CA CYS A 76 12.49 2.02 -10.22
C CYS A 76 13.50 0.99 -9.66
N GLY A 77 13.14 -0.30 -9.64
CA GLY A 77 13.96 -1.37 -9.08
C GLY A 77 14.17 -1.25 -7.56
N SER A 78 13.30 -0.50 -6.87
CA SER A 78 13.44 -0.20 -5.43
C SER A 78 12.67 -1.17 -4.53
N PHE A 79 11.70 -1.91 -5.08
CA PHE A 79 10.87 -2.84 -4.32
C PHE A 79 10.46 -4.06 -5.13
N TYR A 80 10.75 -5.25 -4.62
CA TYR A 80 10.47 -6.52 -5.30
C TYR A 80 9.48 -7.39 -4.53
N ALA A 81 8.61 -8.09 -5.25
CA ALA A 81 7.79 -9.17 -4.73
C ALA A 81 8.41 -10.51 -5.14
N ILE A 82 8.65 -11.38 -4.15
CA ILE A 82 9.34 -12.66 -4.32
C ILE A 82 8.44 -13.77 -3.76
N LEU A 83 8.18 -14.77 -4.59
CA LEU A 83 7.48 -15.99 -4.21
C LEU A 83 8.41 -17.18 -4.40
N ILE A 84 8.60 -17.97 -3.34
CA ILE A 84 9.47 -19.15 -3.36
C ILE A 84 8.71 -20.35 -2.80
N SER A 85 8.59 -21.40 -3.61
CA SER A 85 8.13 -22.72 -3.17
C SER A 85 9.32 -23.69 -3.15
N SER A 86 9.71 -24.20 -1.99
CA SER A 86 10.88 -25.05 -1.85
C SER A 86 10.70 -26.09 -0.74
N PRO A 87 11.19 -27.34 -0.95
CA PRO A 87 11.19 -28.35 0.10
C PRO A 87 12.13 -27.97 1.26
N ALA A 88 13.08 -27.07 1.04
CA ALA A 88 13.99 -26.57 2.09
C ALA A 88 13.26 -25.83 3.23
N PHE A 89 12.02 -25.38 2.99
CA PHE A 89 11.21 -24.70 3.98
C PHE A 89 10.38 -25.63 4.86
N LYS A 90 10.35 -26.93 4.54
CA LYS A 90 9.59 -27.93 5.29
C LYS A 90 10.09 -28.06 6.72
N GLY A 91 9.18 -27.98 7.69
CA GLY A 91 9.50 -28.06 9.11
C GLY A 91 10.13 -26.79 9.72
N LEU A 92 10.31 -25.72 8.92
CA LEU A 92 10.75 -24.42 9.43
C LEU A 92 9.54 -23.52 9.72
N SER A 93 9.65 -22.67 10.73
CA SER A 93 8.67 -21.60 10.96
C SER A 93 8.78 -20.52 9.88
N THR A 94 7.70 -19.81 9.59
CA THR A 94 7.68 -18.71 8.61
C THR A 94 8.80 -17.69 8.84
N VAL A 95 9.07 -17.32 10.10
CA VAL A 95 10.16 -16.40 10.45
C VAL A 95 11.54 -16.99 10.07
N LYS A 96 11.77 -18.29 10.29
CA LYS A 96 13.03 -18.93 9.91
C LYS A 96 13.18 -19.02 8.39
N GLN A 97 12.10 -19.34 7.68
CA GLN A 97 12.08 -19.35 6.22
C GLN A 97 12.46 -17.97 5.66
N HIS A 98 11.82 -16.92 6.17
CA HIS A 98 12.11 -15.54 5.76
C HIS A 98 13.53 -15.11 6.10
N LYS A 99 14.05 -15.49 7.28
CA LYS A 99 15.45 -15.24 7.64
C LYS A 99 16.42 -15.90 6.65
N LEU A 100 16.15 -17.15 6.26
CA LEU A 100 17.03 -17.90 5.37
C LEU A 100 17.12 -17.22 3.99
N VAL A 101 15.99 -16.78 3.45
CA VAL A 101 15.94 -16.02 2.18
C VAL A 101 16.61 -14.65 2.33
N ASN A 102 16.32 -13.92 3.41
CA ASN A 102 16.90 -12.60 3.65
C ASN A 102 18.42 -12.64 3.80
N GLU A 103 18.99 -13.67 4.44
CA GLU A 103 20.45 -13.82 4.53
C GLU A 103 21.08 -14.09 3.15
N CYS A 104 20.41 -14.83 2.27
CA CYS A 104 20.88 -15.06 0.90
C CYS A 104 20.91 -13.76 0.07
N LEU A 105 19.95 -12.86 0.31
CA LEU A 105 19.80 -11.62 -0.44
C LEU A 105 20.42 -10.41 0.26
N LYS A 106 21.03 -10.58 1.43
CA LYS A 106 21.48 -9.48 2.31
C LYS A 106 22.49 -8.55 1.64
N GLU A 107 23.31 -9.07 0.73
CA GLU A 107 24.32 -8.29 0.03
C GLU A 107 23.72 -7.46 -1.11
N ASP A 108 22.76 -8.02 -1.84
CA ASP A 108 22.03 -7.35 -2.93
C ASP A 108 20.99 -6.37 -2.40
N ILE A 109 20.43 -6.64 -1.22
CA ILE A 109 19.36 -5.84 -0.64
C ILE A 109 19.84 -4.49 -0.09
N LYS A 110 21.15 -4.28 0.12
CA LYS A 110 21.67 -3.05 0.77
C LYS A 110 21.26 -1.75 0.06
N GLY A 111 20.88 -1.81 -1.21
CA GLY A 111 20.40 -0.66 -1.99
C GLY A 111 18.88 -0.60 -2.23
N ILE A 112 18.11 -1.64 -1.89
CA ILE A 112 16.65 -1.66 -2.14
C ILE A 112 15.87 -1.11 -0.94
N HIS A 113 14.76 -0.42 -1.23
CA HIS A 113 13.85 0.11 -0.21
C HIS A 113 13.13 -0.99 0.56
N GLY A 114 12.88 -2.14 -0.08
CA GLY A 114 12.28 -3.28 0.58
C GLY A 114 11.92 -4.41 -0.37
N LEU A 115 11.34 -5.47 0.19
CA LEU A 115 10.79 -6.57 -0.59
C LEU A 115 9.59 -7.19 0.13
N GLN A 116 8.72 -7.80 -0.64
CA GLN A 116 7.64 -8.65 -0.14
C GLN A 116 8.04 -10.11 -0.40
N LEU A 117 8.20 -10.89 0.67
CA LEU A 117 8.55 -12.30 0.58
C LEU A 117 7.36 -13.17 0.95
N LYS A 118 7.06 -14.15 0.09
CA LYS A 118 6.12 -15.23 0.36
C LYS A 118 6.80 -16.58 0.17
N THR A 119 6.92 -17.34 1.26
CA THR A 119 7.47 -18.69 1.23
C THR A 119 6.36 -19.74 1.32
N ILE A 120 6.47 -20.79 0.51
CA ILE A 120 5.57 -21.94 0.53
C ILE A 120 6.43 -23.19 0.79
N PRO A 121 6.23 -23.91 1.89
CA PRO A 121 6.90 -25.19 2.12
C PRO A 121 6.24 -26.29 1.28
N GLU A 122 7.06 -27.04 0.54
CA GLU A 122 6.66 -28.26 -0.20
C GLU A 122 6.99 -29.54 0.61
#